data_AF-B9TCS1-F1
#
_entry.id   AF-B9TCS1-F1
#
_cell.length_a   1.000
_cell.length_b   1.000
_cell.length_c   1.000
_cell.angle_alpha   90.00
_cell.angle_beta   90.00
_cell.angle_gamma   90.00
#
_symmetry.space_group_name_H-M   'P 1'
#
loop_
_entity.id
_entity.type
_entity.pdbx_description
1 polymer ?
#
loop_
_entity_poly.entity_id
_entity_poly.type
_entity_poly.pdbx_seq_one_letter_code
_entity_poly.pdbx_strand_id
1 'polypeptide(L)'
;MQQMDIFADSLDVMARNDVVDAILRRDAGQARAAVARLVAHYPDDNALPALGTLIRALDVVSSSITDHASLAAARGTLEHEITPAAGRALPASAVQAWLAPCWRALALRAAGLPFDAGSADCHPAALWLQAADWVAAQEAVARIPSWRRIPVPLAWMTEARFRLDGLDATWPLLAELAWLSPARFVALSDRLGDKLLDALRRQFDAEFAGAGDTFDAA
;
A
#
# COMPACT_ATOMS: atom_id res chain seq x y z
N MET A 1 -19.82 41.69 11.94
CA MET A 1 -20.47 40.52 11.32
C MET A 1 -19.45 39.40 11.14
N GLN A 2 -19.02 38.73 12.22
CA GLN A 2 -17.96 37.70 12.16
C GLN A 2 -18.34 36.42 12.94
N GLN A 3 -19.53 36.43 13.57
CA GLN A 3 -20.01 35.37 14.45
C GLN A 3 -20.87 34.34 13.71
N MET A 4 -21.45 34.68 12.55
CA MET A 4 -22.23 33.73 11.73
C MET A 4 -21.37 32.78 10.90
N ASP A 5 -20.16 33.20 10.49
CA ASP A 5 -19.22 32.35 9.73
C ASP A 5 -18.74 31.15 10.57
N ILE A 6 -18.38 31.38 11.83
CA ILE A 6 -17.90 30.33 12.75
C ILE A 6 -18.90 29.18 12.95
N PHE A 7 -20.20 29.45 12.94
CA PHE A 7 -21.21 28.40 13.09
C PHE A 7 -21.46 27.63 11.80
N ALA A 8 -21.41 28.31 10.65
CA ALA A 8 -21.51 27.66 9.34
C ALA A 8 -20.30 26.74 9.09
N ASP A 9 -19.10 27.21 9.44
CA ASP A 9 -17.85 26.43 9.39
C ASP A 9 -17.90 25.22 10.33
N SER A 10 -18.45 25.39 11.53
CA SER A 10 -18.61 24.30 12.50
C SER A 10 -19.59 23.23 12.02
N LEU A 11 -20.70 23.62 11.39
CA LEU A 11 -21.70 22.69 10.85
C LEU A 11 -21.21 21.92 9.62
N ASP A 12 -20.44 22.57 8.74
CA ASP A 12 -19.77 21.91 7.61
C ASP A 12 -18.78 20.85 8.12
N VAL A 13 -17.91 21.24 9.06
CA VAL A 13 -16.93 20.33 9.66
C VAL A 13 -17.60 19.15 10.36
N MET A 14 -18.70 19.38 11.10
CA MET A 14 -19.45 18.29 11.73
C MET A 14 -20.08 17.36 10.70
N ALA A 15 -20.71 17.89 9.64
CA ALA A 15 -21.31 17.08 8.59
C ALA A 15 -20.26 16.25 7.84
N ARG A 16 -19.07 16.80 7.58
CA ARG A 16 -17.95 16.06 6.98
C ARG A 16 -17.43 14.98 7.91
N ASN A 17 -17.27 15.28 9.19
CA ASN A 17 -16.81 14.31 10.20
C ASN A 17 -17.77 13.13 10.31
N ASP A 18 -19.09 13.34 10.24
CA ASP A 18 -20.07 12.25 10.24
C ASP A 18 -19.86 11.28 9.08
N VAL A 19 -19.54 11.78 7.88
CA VAL A 19 -19.24 10.93 6.71
C VAL A 19 -17.95 10.16 6.91
N VAL A 20 -16.89 10.85 7.36
CA VAL A 20 -15.58 10.24 7.62
C VAL A 20 -15.70 9.14 8.68
N ASP A 21 -16.42 9.40 9.76
CA ASP A 21 -16.68 8.46 10.84
C ASP A 21 -17.38 7.19 10.34
N ALA A 22 -18.41 7.34 9.50
CA ALA A 22 -19.11 6.20 8.89
C ALA A 22 -18.19 5.41 7.94
N ILE A 23 -17.35 6.09 7.15
CA ILE A 23 -16.35 5.45 6.27
C ILE A 23 -15.32 4.68 7.10
N LEU A 24 -14.82 5.25 8.20
CA LEU A 24 -13.86 4.62 9.10
C LEU A 24 -14.45 3.36 9.75
N ARG A 25 -15.74 3.38 10.09
CA ARG A 25 -16.50 2.21 10.57
C ARG A 25 -16.86 1.21 9.45
N ARG A 26 -16.54 1.55 8.18
CA ARG A 26 -16.88 0.78 6.98
C ARG A 26 -18.39 0.52 6.83
N ASP A 27 -19.22 1.43 7.32
CA ASP A 27 -20.68 1.37 7.17
C ASP A 27 -21.11 2.15 5.93
N ALA A 28 -21.26 1.45 4.80
CA ALA A 28 -21.67 2.06 3.55
C ALA A 28 -23.07 2.70 3.62
N GLY A 29 -23.99 2.12 4.40
CA GLY A 29 -25.35 2.63 4.56
C GLY A 29 -25.35 3.96 5.30
N GLN A 30 -24.66 4.01 6.45
CA GLN A 30 -24.52 5.23 7.24
C GLN A 30 -23.71 6.29 6.47
N ALA A 31 -22.66 5.90 5.75
CA ALA A 31 -21.86 6.83 4.96
C ALA A 31 -22.67 7.45 3.80
N ARG A 32 -23.50 6.66 3.11
CA ARG A 32 -24.43 7.17 2.08
C ARG A 32 -25.47 8.14 2.67
N ALA A 33 -26.05 7.81 3.82
CA ALA A 33 -27.00 8.70 4.49
C ALA A 33 -26.33 10.00 4.94
N ALA A 34 -25.10 9.94 5.46
CA ALA A 34 -24.34 11.12 5.88
C ALA A 34 -23.92 11.99 4.68
N VAL A 35 -23.42 11.40 3.59
CA VAL A 35 -23.01 12.19 2.42
C VAL A 35 -24.21 12.85 1.72
N ALA A 36 -25.38 12.21 1.73
CA ALA A 36 -26.61 12.83 1.22
C ALA A 36 -27.01 14.08 2.03
N ARG A 37 -26.82 14.05 3.35
CA ARG A 37 -27.03 15.25 4.20
C ARG A 37 -26.00 16.32 3.91
N LEU A 38 -24.73 15.95 3.71
CA LEU A 38 -23.66 16.90 3.35
C LEU A 38 -23.97 17.58 2.02
N VAL A 39 -24.32 16.83 0.97
CA VAL A 39 -24.68 17.39 -0.35
C VAL A 39 -25.90 18.32 -0.28
N ALA A 40 -26.89 18.00 0.56
CA ALA A 40 -28.09 18.82 0.69
C ALA A 40 -27.81 20.22 1.27
N HIS A 41 -26.80 20.35 2.13
CA HIS A 41 -26.44 21.62 2.77
C HIS A 41 -25.24 22.31 2.11
N TYR A 42 -24.32 21.51 1.53
CA TYR A 42 -23.04 21.95 0.98
C TYR A 42 -22.73 21.19 -0.34
N PRO A 43 -23.48 21.46 -1.43
CA PRO A 43 -23.32 20.73 -2.70
C PRO A 43 -21.97 20.96 -3.40
N ASP A 44 -21.30 22.08 -3.11
CA ASP A 44 -20.02 22.46 -3.72
C ASP A 44 -18.80 22.06 -2.86
N ASP A 45 -18.99 21.24 -1.81
CA ASP A 45 -17.90 20.78 -0.95
C ASP A 45 -16.86 19.97 -1.76
N ASN A 46 -15.59 20.40 -1.69
CA ASN A 46 -14.48 19.84 -2.46
C ASN A 46 -14.08 18.42 -2.07
N ALA A 47 -14.50 17.92 -0.91
CA ALA A 47 -14.24 16.58 -0.42
C ALA A 47 -15.24 15.56 -0.99
N LEU A 48 -16.39 16.00 -1.51
CA LEU A 48 -17.45 15.12 -2.03
C LEU A 48 -16.95 14.08 -3.06
N PRO A 49 -16.07 14.41 -4.04
CA PRO A 49 -15.56 13.41 -4.98
C PRO A 49 -14.73 12.32 -4.29
N ALA A 50 -13.92 12.69 -3.30
CA ALA A 50 -13.12 11.73 -2.53
C ALA A 50 -14.02 10.85 -1.66
N LEU A 51 -14.96 11.44 -0.92
CA LEU A 51 -15.93 10.73 -0.08
C LEU A 51 -16.77 9.75 -0.91
N GLY A 52 -17.28 10.18 -2.06
CA GLY A 52 -18.03 9.33 -2.97
C GLY A 52 -17.22 8.14 -3.50
N THR A 53 -15.92 8.31 -3.72
CA THR A 53 -15.01 7.22 -4.14
C THR A 53 -14.82 6.19 -3.04
N LEU A 54 -14.64 6.63 -1.79
CA LEU A 54 -14.51 5.74 -0.64
C LEU A 54 -15.80 4.98 -0.34
N ILE A 55 -16.96 5.65 -0.45
CA ILE A 55 -18.27 5.01 -0.29
C ILE A 55 -18.49 3.92 -1.34
N ARG A 56 -18.18 4.20 -2.62
CA ARG A 56 -18.26 3.18 -3.68
C ARG A 56 -17.36 1.99 -3.37
N ALA A 57 -16.15 2.23 -2.85
CA ALA A 57 -15.22 1.17 -2.47
C ALA A 57 -15.77 0.26 -1.35
N LEU A 58 -16.62 0.76 -0.46
CA LEU A 58 -17.31 -0.04 0.56
C LEU A 58 -18.43 -0.92 -0.04
N ASP A 59 -19.07 -0.46 -1.12
CA ASP A 59 -20.18 -1.14 -1.80
C ASP A 59 -19.69 -2.14 -2.88
N VAL A 60 -18.38 -2.22 -3.19
CA VAL A 60 -17.88 -3.12 -4.26
C VAL A 60 -18.15 -4.58 -3.92
N VAL A 61 -19.13 -5.16 -4.61
CA VAL A 61 -19.30 -6.61 -4.73
C VAL A 61 -18.09 -7.15 -5.48
N SER A 62 -17.31 -8.00 -4.81
CA SER A 62 -16.05 -8.52 -5.33
C SER A 62 -16.25 -9.30 -6.63
N SER A 63 -15.76 -8.75 -7.76
CA SER A 63 -15.67 -9.48 -9.02
C SER A 63 -14.69 -10.66 -8.90
N SER A 64 -14.91 -11.75 -9.64
CA SER A 64 -13.91 -12.82 -9.69
C SER A 64 -12.63 -12.30 -10.36
N ILE A 65 -11.46 -12.59 -9.78
CA ILE A 65 -10.16 -12.39 -10.42
C ILE A 65 -9.78 -13.71 -11.09
N THR A 66 -9.68 -13.72 -12.42
CA THR A 66 -9.46 -14.94 -13.21
C THR A 66 -8.08 -14.98 -13.86
N ASP A 67 -7.43 -13.83 -14.00
CA ASP A 67 -6.14 -13.66 -14.68
C ASP A 67 -5.38 -12.43 -14.14
N HIS A 68 -4.13 -12.26 -14.57
CA HIS A 68 -3.30 -11.11 -14.18
C HIS A 68 -3.85 -9.78 -14.69
N ALA A 69 -4.60 -9.75 -15.79
CA ALA A 69 -5.16 -8.51 -16.36
C ALA A 69 -6.31 -7.96 -15.50
N SER A 70 -7.25 -8.83 -15.10
CA SER A 70 -8.33 -8.49 -14.16
C SER A 70 -7.77 -8.07 -12.79
N LEU A 71 -6.69 -8.72 -12.34
CA LEU A 71 -5.99 -8.30 -11.13
C LEU A 71 -5.32 -6.94 -11.28
N ALA A 72 -4.62 -6.70 -12.40
CA ALA A 72 -3.97 -5.43 -12.67
C ALA A 72 -4.97 -4.27 -12.70
N ALA A 73 -6.14 -4.46 -13.30
CA ALA A 73 -7.21 -3.47 -13.29
C ALA A 73 -7.73 -3.19 -11.88
N ALA A 74 -8.04 -4.23 -11.10
CA ALA A 74 -8.52 -4.08 -9.73
C ALA A 74 -7.47 -3.43 -8.80
N ARG A 75 -6.20 -3.80 -8.94
CA ARG A 75 -5.07 -3.15 -8.27
C ARG A 75 -4.96 -1.69 -8.70
N GLY A 76 -5.04 -1.41 -9.99
CA GLY A 76 -5.00 -0.07 -10.56
C GLY A 76 -6.04 0.86 -9.93
N THR A 77 -7.28 0.40 -9.77
CA THR A 77 -8.34 1.16 -9.06
C THR A 77 -7.98 1.43 -7.60
N LEU A 78 -7.42 0.45 -6.87
CA LEU A 78 -6.98 0.67 -5.49
C LEU A 78 -5.86 1.70 -5.40
N GLU A 79 -4.86 1.63 -6.28
CA GLU A 79 -3.68 2.50 -6.25
C GLU A 79 -3.97 3.92 -6.73
N HIS A 80 -4.71 4.07 -7.82
CA HIS A 80 -4.81 5.35 -8.53
C HIS A 80 -6.10 6.11 -8.20
N GLU A 81 -7.12 5.44 -7.66
CA GLU A 81 -8.39 6.08 -7.32
C GLU A 81 -8.65 6.07 -5.81
N ILE A 82 -8.63 4.88 -5.19
CA ILE A 82 -9.05 4.71 -3.81
C ILE A 82 -8.00 5.23 -2.83
N THR A 83 -6.71 4.92 -3.05
CA THR A 83 -5.62 5.36 -2.16
C THR A 83 -5.51 6.90 -2.11
N PRO A 84 -5.52 7.64 -3.24
CA PRO A 84 -5.51 9.09 -3.20
C PRO A 84 -6.78 9.69 -2.61
N ALA A 85 -7.95 9.07 -2.83
CA ALA A 85 -9.18 9.51 -2.19
C ALA A 85 -9.11 9.35 -0.66
N ALA A 86 -8.55 8.25 -0.17
CA ALA A 86 -8.36 8.00 1.26
C ALA A 86 -7.40 9.04 1.86
N GLY A 87 -6.28 9.33 1.20
CA GLY A 87 -5.33 10.35 1.65
C GLY A 87 -5.89 11.78 1.68
N ARG A 88 -6.89 12.09 0.85
CA ARG A 88 -7.56 13.41 0.84
C ARG A 88 -8.67 13.54 1.87
N ALA A 89 -9.41 12.45 2.13
CA ALA A 89 -10.64 12.52 2.92
C ALA A 89 -10.48 12.00 4.37
N LEU A 90 -9.52 11.12 4.63
CA LEU A 90 -9.32 10.51 5.95
C LEU A 90 -8.14 11.15 6.69
N PRO A 91 -8.13 11.12 8.03
CA PRO A 91 -6.94 11.46 8.80
C PRO A 91 -5.77 10.57 8.39
N ALA A 92 -4.58 11.16 8.22
CA ALA A 92 -3.38 10.44 7.76
C ALA A 92 -3.06 9.19 8.58
N SER A 93 -3.31 9.23 9.90
CA SER A 93 -3.13 8.10 10.82
C SER A 93 -4.07 6.92 10.55
N ALA A 94 -5.22 7.16 9.93
CA ALA A 94 -6.24 6.14 9.68
C ALA A 94 -6.18 5.55 8.26
N VAL A 95 -5.53 6.25 7.31
CA VAL A 95 -5.50 5.85 5.89
C VAL A 95 -5.05 4.40 5.71
N GLN A 96 -3.92 4.01 6.31
CA GLN A 96 -3.41 2.66 6.11
C GLN A 96 -4.27 1.59 6.77
N ALA A 97 -4.77 1.84 7.98
CA ALA A 97 -5.68 0.92 8.65
C ALA A 97 -6.97 0.71 7.85
N TRP A 98 -7.45 1.74 7.16
CA TRP A 98 -8.65 1.68 6.33
C TRP A 98 -8.43 0.98 4.98
N LEU A 99 -7.26 1.19 4.35
CA LEU A 99 -6.89 0.57 3.08
C LEU A 99 -6.51 -0.90 3.23
N ALA A 100 -5.90 -1.30 4.35
CA ALA A 100 -5.41 -2.66 4.54
C ALA A 100 -6.46 -3.75 4.23
N PRO A 101 -7.72 -3.68 4.72
CA PRO A 101 -8.73 -4.68 4.36
C PRO A 101 -9.09 -4.73 2.87
N CYS A 102 -8.98 -3.61 2.13
CA CYS A 102 -9.18 -3.61 0.67
C CYS A 102 -8.07 -4.41 -0.03
N TRP A 103 -6.82 -4.18 0.37
CA TRP A 103 -5.67 -4.91 -0.13
C TRP A 103 -5.73 -6.41 0.20
N ARG A 104 -6.11 -6.75 1.44
CA ARG A 104 -6.32 -8.16 1.85
C ARG A 104 -7.39 -8.85 1.00
N ALA A 105 -8.53 -8.20 0.78
CA ALA A 105 -9.61 -8.76 -0.02
C ALA A 105 -9.17 -9.04 -1.46
N LEU A 106 -8.38 -8.14 -2.05
CA LEU A 106 -7.81 -8.34 -3.39
C LEU A 106 -6.78 -9.48 -3.40
N ALA A 107 -5.90 -9.55 -2.40
CA ALA A 107 -4.90 -10.62 -2.26
C ALA A 107 -5.53 -12.01 -2.14
N LEU A 108 -6.63 -12.13 -1.37
CA LEU A 108 -7.40 -13.37 -1.26
C LEU A 108 -7.99 -13.81 -2.60
N ARG A 109 -8.58 -12.88 -3.35
CA ARG A 109 -9.14 -13.16 -4.69
C ARG A 109 -8.06 -13.55 -5.70
N ALA A 110 -6.85 -13.03 -5.52
CA ALA A 110 -5.69 -13.34 -6.35
C ALA A 110 -4.99 -14.66 -5.98
N ALA A 111 -5.34 -15.33 -4.88
CA ALA A 111 -4.55 -16.41 -4.28
C ALA A 111 -4.30 -17.62 -5.21
N GLY A 112 -5.14 -17.82 -6.22
CA GLY A 112 -4.99 -18.89 -7.21
C GLY A 112 -4.11 -18.54 -8.42
N LEU A 113 -3.69 -17.28 -8.58
CA LEU A 113 -2.87 -16.87 -9.71
C LEU A 113 -1.41 -17.30 -9.51
N PRO A 114 -0.77 -17.91 -10.52
CA PRO A 114 0.64 -18.24 -10.45
C PRO A 114 1.50 -16.98 -10.48
N PHE A 115 2.73 -17.11 -9.98
CA PHE A 115 3.74 -16.07 -10.15
C PHE A 115 4.10 -15.91 -11.63
N ASP A 116 4.00 -14.68 -12.12
CA ASP A 116 4.48 -14.26 -13.43
C ASP A 116 5.45 -13.09 -13.23
N ALA A 117 6.67 -13.22 -13.77
CA ALA A 117 7.69 -12.18 -13.65
C ALA A 117 7.32 -10.91 -14.43
N GLY A 118 6.57 -11.03 -15.55
CA GLY A 118 6.10 -9.90 -16.33
C GLY A 118 5.02 -9.08 -15.63
N SER A 119 4.28 -9.73 -14.72
CA SER A 119 3.16 -9.16 -13.98
C SER A 119 3.38 -9.28 -12.47
N ALA A 120 4.61 -9.11 -12.00
CA ALA A 120 4.97 -9.47 -10.62
C ALA A 120 4.18 -8.67 -9.56
N ASP A 121 3.86 -7.40 -9.82
CA ASP A 121 3.03 -6.59 -8.91
C ASP A 121 1.58 -7.10 -8.80
N CYS A 122 1.18 -8.01 -9.70
CA CYS A 122 -0.10 -8.72 -9.71
C CYS A 122 0.06 -10.14 -9.15
N HIS A 123 0.82 -10.28 -8.07
CA HIS A 123 0.94 -11.51 -7.28
C HIS A 123 0.40 -11.27 -5.86
N PRO A 124 -0.27 -12.25 -5.21
CA PRO A 124 -0.79 -12.11 -3.86
C PRO A 124 0.21 -11.58 -2.84
N ALA A 125 1.48 -12.00 -2.92
CA ALA A 125 2.52 -11.53 -2.01
C ALA A 125 2.69 -10.00 -2.04
N ALA A 126 2.71 -9.38 -3.23
CA ALA A 126 2.82 -7.92 -3.36
C ALA A 126 1.63 -7.21 -2.70
N LEU A 127 0.42 -7.77 -2.85
CA LEU A 127 -0.81 -7.22 -2.30
C LEU A 127 -0.87 -7.35 -0.76
N TRP A 128 -0.36 -8.46 -0.21
CA TRP A 128 -0.23 -8.64 1.24
C TRP A 128 0.76 -7.64 1.85
N LEU A 129 1.85 -7.30 1.15
CA LEU A 129 2.76 -6.24 1.59
C LEU A 129 2.05 -4.88 1.64
N GLN A 130 1.24 -4.54 0.64
CA GLN A 130 0.42 -3.31 0.67
C GLN A 130 -0.59 -3.30 1.82
N ALA A 131 -1.11 -4.47 2.20
CA ALA A 131 -1.99 -4.63 3.35
C ALA A 131 -1.27 -4.56 4.71
N ALA A 132 0.06 -4.42 4.73
CA ALA A 132 0.90 -4.59 5.91
C ALA A 132 0.68 -5.94 6.62
N ASP A 133 0.36 -6.98 5.86
CA ASP A 133 0.16 -8.34 6.34
C ASP A 133 1.38 -9.20 6.04
N TRP A 134 2.41 -9.02 6.87
CA TRP A 134 3.74 -9.57 6.61
C TRP A 134 3.77 -11.10 6.66
N VAL A 135 2.94 -11.71 7.54
CA VAL A 135 2.83 -13.17 7.65
C VAL A 135 2.21 -13.75 6.37
N ALA A 136 1.08 -13.20 5.92
CA ALA A 136 0.44 -13.66 4.69
C ALA A 136 1.34 -13.42 3.45
N ALA A 137 2.11 -12.32 3.43
CA ALA A 137 3.10 -12.07 2.39
C ALA A 137 4.18 -13.16 2.35
N GLN A 138 4.79 -13.48 3.50
CA GLN A 138 5.80 -14.55 3.61
C GLN A 138 5.23 -15.90 3.15
N GLU A 139 4.03 -16.27 3.58
CA GLU A 139 3.37 -17.51 3.16
C GLU A 139 3.08 -17.55 1.65
N ALA A 140 2.70 -16.41 1.06
CA ALA A 140 2.47 -16.31 -0.38
C ALA A 140 3.79 -16.44 -1.17
N VAL A 141 4.88 -15.82 -0.69
CA VAL A 141 6.20 -15.97 -1.33
C VAL A 141 6.72 -17.40 -1.23
N ALA A 142 6.55 -18.06 -0.08
CA ALA A 142 7.04 -19.42 0.13
C ALA A 142 6.43 -20.46 -0.83
N ARG A 143 5.26 -20.17 -1.43
CA ARG A 143 4.62 -21.00 -2.45
C ARG A 143 5.23 -20.87 -3.84
N ILE A 144 6.03 -19.82 -4.09
CA ILE A 144 6.70 -19.63 -5.37
C ILE A 144 7.91 -20.57 -5.44
N PRO A 145 7.99 -21.48 -6.44
CA PRO A 145 9.14 -22.37 -6.59
C PRO A 145 10.44 -21.57 -6.78
N SER A 146 11.49 -21.96 -6.04
CA SER A 146 12.80 -21.29 -6.10
C SER A 146 12.77 -19.78 -5.87
N TRP A 147 11.80 -19.25 -5.09
CA TRP A 147 11.62 -17.82 -4.84
C TRP A 147 12.92 -17.07 -4.46
N ARG A 148 13.80 -17.73 -3.71
CA ARG A 148 15.09 -17.16 -3.25
C ARG A 148 16.07 -16.84 -4.39
N ARG A 149 15.90 -17.46 -5.56
CA ARG A 149 16.71 -17.23 -6.76
C ARG A 149 16.10 -16.16 -7.69
N ILE A 150 14.91 -15.69 -7.39
CA ILE A 150 14.18 -14.72 -8.22
C ILE A 150 14.18 -13.38 -7.48
N PRO A 151 14.74 -12.30 -8.06
CA PRO A 151 14.93 -11.05 -7.31
C PRO A 151 13.65 -10.45 -6.74
N VAL A 152 12.51 -10.56 -7.43
CA VAL A 152 11.24 -9.98 -6.98
C VAL A 152 10.69 -10.71 -5.73
N PRO A 153 10.44 -12.04 -5.76
CA PRO A 153 10.06 -12.78 -4.57
C PRO A 153 11.06 -12.69 -3.42
N LEU A 154 12.37 -12.69 -3.71
CA LEU A 154 13.39 -12.48 -2.68
C LEU A 154 13.18 -11.15 -1.95
N ALA A 155 13.01 -10.05 -2.69
CA ALA A 155 12.76 -8.73 -2.09
C ALA A 155 11.48 -8.72 -1.23
N TRP A 156 10.40 -9.34 -1.69
CA TRP A 156 9.17 -9.45 -0.90
C TRP A 156 9.36 -10.24 0.39
N MET A 157 10.07 -11.37 0.34
CA MET A 157 10.39 -12.15 1.55
C MET A 157 11.24 -11.32 2.50
N THR A 158 12.26 -10.65 2.00
CA THR A 158 13.14 -9.80 2.82
C THR A 158 12.35 -8.70 3.51
N GLU A 159 11.44 -8.02 2.81
CA GLU A 159 10.58 -6.99 3.40
C GLU A 159 9.67 -7.57 4.49
N ALA A 160 8.96 -8.67 4.19
CA ALA A 160 8.07 -9.31 5.16
C ALA A 160 8.81 -9.74 6.43
N ARG A 161 9.97 -10.39 6.28
CA ARG A 161 10.79 -10.82 7.41
C ARG A 161 11.40 -9.67 8.18
N PHE A 162 11.76 -8.58 7.50
CA PHE A 162 12.31 -7.41 8.18
C PHE A 162 11.26 -6.81 9.11
N ARG A 163 10.01 -6.73 8.65
CA ARG A 163 8.89 -6.19 9.43
C ARG A 163 8.47 -7.11 10.59
N LEU A 164 8.72 -8.41 10.51
CA LEU A 164 8.38 -9.40 11.54
C LEU A 164 9.51 -9.63 12.54
N ASP A 165 10.72 -9.88 12.04
CA ASP A 165 11.85 -10.38 12.80
C ASP A 165 12.94 -9.30 13.04
N GLY A 166 12.83 -8.14 12.38
CA GLY A 166 13.81 -7.06 12.45
C GLY A 166 15.03 -7.27 11.55
N LEU A 167 15.96 -6.31 11.61
CA LEU A 167 17.12 -6.25 10.72
C LEU A 167 18.08 -7.44 10.91
N ASP A 168 18.38 -7.82 12.15
CA ASP A 168 19.37 -8.85 12.47
C ASP A 168 19.05 -10.20 11.81
N ALA A 169 17.76 -10.55 11.74
CA ALA A 169 17.29 -11.79 11.13
C ALA A 169 17.28 -11.76 9.59
N THR A 170 17.40 -10.58 8.97
CA THR A 170 17.25 -10.39 7.51
C THR A 170 18.54 -10.13 6.76
N TRP A 171 19.66 -9.94 7.45
CA TRP A 171 20.98 -9.72 6.83
C TRP A 171 21.32 -10.69 5.69
N PRO A 172 21.13 -12.02 5.83
CA PRO A 172 21.43 -12.94 4.74
C PRO A 172 20.60 -12.68 3.48
N LEU A 173 19.32 -12.33 3.63
CA LEU A 173 18.44 -12.07 2.50
C LEU A 173 18.72 -10.71 1.85
N LEU A 174 19.11 -9.71 2.64
CA LEU A 174 19.56 -8.42 2.13
C LEU A 174 20.84 -8.56 1.30
N ALA A 175 21.83 -9.33 1.79
CA ALA A 175 23.07 -9.60 1.07
C ALA A 175 22.82 -10.36 -0.24
N GLU A 176 21.96 -11.40 -0.22
CA GLU A 176 21.58 -12.12 -1.43
C GLU A 176 20.84 -11.25 -2.44
N LEU A 177 19.96 -10.35 -1.97
CA LEU A 177 19.25 -9.42 -2.85
C LEU A 177 20.21 -8.40 -3.47
N ALA A 178 21.15 -7.87 -2.69
CA ALA A 178 22.19 -6.97 -3.20
C ALA A 178 23.04 -7.65 -4.28
N TRP A 179 23.36 -8.92 -4.11
CA TRP A 179 24.09 -9.71 -5.10
C TRP A 179 23.28 -9.98 -6.37
N LEU A 180 22.02 -10.41 -6.24
CA LEU A 180 21.18 -10.79 -7.38
C LEU A 180 20.61 -9.59 -8.14
N SER A 181 20.31 -8.49 -7.44
CA SER A 181 19.72 -7.29 -8.03
C SER A 181 20.00 -6.06 -7.15
N PRO A 182 21.17 -5.41 -7.35
CA PRO A 182 21.55 -4.21 -6.59
C PRO A 182 20.48 -3.12 -6.61
N ALA A 183 19.86 -2.86 -7.77
CA ALA A 183 18.79 -1.87 -7.91
C ALA A 183 17.58 -2.17 -7.02
N ARG A 184 17.20 -3.44 -6.86
CA ARG A 184 16.10 -3.85 -5.98
C ARG A 184 16.48 -3.78 -4.52
N PHE A 185 17.73 -4.08 -4.18
CA PHE A 185 18.25 -3.84 -2.84
C PHE A 185 18.14 -2.37 -2.47
N VAL A 186 18.62 -1.45 -3.32
CA VAL A 186 18.52 0.00 -3.08
C VAL A 186 17.06 0.43 -2.87
N ALA A 187 16.17 0.06 -3.80
CA ALA A 187 14.75 0.41 -3.71
C ALA A 187 14.04 -0.18 -2.48
N LEU A 188 14.46 -1.37 -2.02
CA LEU A 188 13.93 -1.97 -0.79
C LEU A 188 14.47 -1.23 0.44
N SER A 189 15.77 -0.96 0.52
CA SER A 189 16.40 -0.24 1.63
C SER A 189 15.73 1.11 1.88
N ASP A 190 15.47 1.89 0.82
CA ASP A 190 14.77 3.18 0.93
C ASP A 190 13.35 3.03 1.52
N ARG A 191 12.66 1.92 1.20
CA ARG A 191 11.31 1.62 1.71
C ARG A 191 11.31 1.14 3.16
N LEU A 192 12.35 0.39 3.56
CA LEU A 192 12.50 -0.05 4.94
C LEU A 192 12.74 1.14 5.87
N GLY A 193 13.49 2.15 5.39
CA GLY A 193 13.76 3.39 6.12
C GLY A 193 14.59 3.16 7.39
N ASP A 194 15.42 2.12 7.39
CA ASP A 194 16.24 1.73 8.53
C ASP A 194 17.52 2.57 8.58
N LYS A 195 17.72 3.27 9.70
CA LYS A 195 18.84 4.19 9.87
C LYS A 195 20.21 3.52 9.83
N LEU A 196 20.31 2.27 10.30
CA LEU A 196 21.58 1.53 10.29
C LEU A 196 21.90 1.12 8.85
N LEU A 197 20.92 0.59 8.12
CA LEU A 197 21.07 0.25 6.71
C LEU A 197 21.47 1.47 5.87
N ASP A 198 20.83 2.62 6.12
CA ASP A 198 21.15 3.90 5.47
C ASP A 198 22.55 4.42 5.82
N ALA A 199 23.01 4.21 7.06
CA ALA A 199 24.33 4.61 7.49
C ALA A 199 25.41 3.74 6.84
N LEU A 200 25.21 2.41 6.82
CA LEU A 200 26.10 1.47 6.17
C LEU A 200 26.21 1.72 4.67
N ARG A 201 25.09 2.02 3.99
CA ARG A 201 25.10 2.39 2.57
C ARG A 201 25.92 3.66 2.33
N ARG A 202 25.67 4.72 3.10
CA ARG A 202 26.42 5.99 2.98
C ARG A 202 27.91 5.81 3.26
N GLN A 203 28.27 4.96 4.20
CA GLN A 203 29.67 4.64 4.48
C GLN A 203 30.32 3.91 3.31
N PHE A 204 29.65 2.89 2.77
CA PHE A 204 30.12 2.17 1.60
C PHE A 204 30.33 3.12 0.40
N ASP A 205 29.33 3.96 0.09
CA ASP A 205 29.42 4.91 -1.03
C ASP A 205 30.58 5.93 -0.85
N ALA A 206 30.93 6.27 0.39
CA ALA A 206 32.02 7.19 0.70
C ALA A 206 33.42 6.53 0.64
N GLU A 207 33.50 5.25 0.97
CA GLU A 207 34.75 4.47 1.03
C GLU A 207 35.06 3.74 -0.29
N PHE A 208 34.05 3.50 -1.12
CA PHE A 208 34.20 2.81 -2.39
C PHE A 208 34.92 3.68 -3.41
N ALA A 209 36.12 3.27 -3.81
CA ALA A 209 36.99 4.02 -4.72
C ALA A 209 36.68 3.77 -6.22
N GLY A 210 35.80 2.82 -6.55
CA GLY A 210 35.40 2.48 -7.91
C GLY A 210 34.24 3.33 -8.44
N ALA A 211 34.03 3.31 -9.76
CA ALA A 211 32.88 3.95 -10.40
C ALA A 211 31.56 3.17 -10.22
N GLY A 212 31.62 1.94 -9.67
CA GLY A 212 30.50 1.02 -9.52
C GLY A 212 30.12 0.34 -10.83
N ASP A 213 31.05 0.27 -11.78
CA ASP A 213 30.84 -0.36 -13.08
C ASP A 213 31.44 -1.78 -13.14
N THR A 214 31.24 -2.47 -14.25
CA THR A 214 31.72 -3.85 -14.42
C THR A 214 33.25 -3.98 -14.43
N PHE A 215 33.99 -2.89 -14.58
CA PHE A 215 35.46 -2.91 -14.53
C PHE A 215 36.00 -2.94 -13.10
N ASP A 216 35.22 -2.51 -12.11
CA ASP A 216 35.60 -2.57 -10.69
C ASP A 216 35.47 -3.99 -10.09
N ALA A 217 34.93 -4.94 -10.85
CA ALA A 217 34.71 -6.33 -10.43
C ALA A 217 35.85 -7.30 -10.82
N ALA A 218 36.94 -6.80 -11.41
CA ALA A 218 38.10 -7.57 -11.87
C ALA A 218 39.25 -7.57 -10.85
#